data_AF-A0A4Q7CPU0-F1
#
_entry.id   AF-A0A4Q7CPU0-F1
#
_cell.length_a   1.000
_cell.length_b   1.000
_cell.length_c   1.000
_cell.angle_alpha   90.00
_cell.angle_beta   90.00
_cell.angle_gamma   90.00
#
_symmetry.space_group_name_H-M   'P 1'
#
loop_
_entity.id
_entity.type
_entity.pdbx_description
1 polymer ?
#
loop_
_entity_poly.entity_id
_entity_poly.type
_entity_poly.pdbx_seq_one_letter_code
_entity_poly.pdbx_strand_id
1 'polypeptide(L)' 'QNLIIHQRSDMMVNGKDILESLNLKGGPWLKNVLREIECAIINQEIPNQKSEIINWVRTHVEI' A
#
# COMPACT_ATOMS: atom_id res chain seq x y z
N GLN A 1 -19.46 5.46 10.63
CA GLN A 1 -18.98 4.66 9.47
C GLN A 1 -17.83 3.79 9.98
N ASN A 2 -17.84 2.48 9.70
CA ASN A 2 -16.74 1.56 10.03
C ASN A 2 -15.67 1.66 8.96
N LEU A 3 -14.56 2.31 9.26
CA LEU A 3 -13.39 2.30 8.40
C LEU A 3 -12.64 0.98 8.62
N ILE A 4 -12.16 0.36 7.54
CA ILE A 4 -11.39 -0.89 7.60
C ILE A 4 -10.05 -0.66 8.33
N ILE A 5 -9.49 0.54 8.18
CA ILE A 5 -8.28 1.01 8.87
C ILE A 5 -8.55 2.41 9.42
N HIS A 6 -8.06 2.70 10.62
CA HIS A 6 -8.19 4.02 11.24
C HIS A 6 -6.90 4.83 11.13
N GLN A 7 -5.76 4.13 10.98
CA GLN A 7 -4.42 4.70 10.97
C GLN A 7 -3.54 3.98 9.96
N ARG A 8 -2.49 4.65 9.47
CA ARG A 8 -1.50 4.00 8.59
C ARG A 8 -0.80 2.80 9.21
N SER A 9 -0.66 2.80 10.53
CA SER A 9 -0.11 1.68 11.29
C SER A 9 -1.00 0.44 11.27
N ASP A 10 -2.27 0.56 10.89
CA ASP A 10 -3.18 -0.57 10.74
C ASP A 10 -2.99 -1.29 9.39
N MET A 11 -2.25 -0.69 8.44
CA MET A 11 -1.94 -1.34 7.17
C MET A 11 -0.98 -2.51 7.39
N MET A 12 -1.26 -3.64 6.75
CA MET A 12 -0.41 -4.84 6.81
C MET A 12 0.90 -4.72 6.00
N VAL A 13 1.21 -3.53 5.48
CA VAL A 13 2.44 -3.22 4.75
C VAL A 13 3.10 -1.97 5.30
N ASN A 14 4.44 -1.95 5.27
CA ASN A 14 5.21 -0.74 5.49
C ASN A 14 5.94 -0.32 4.22
N GLY A 15 6.46 0.91 4.22
CA GLY A 15 7.27 1.42 3.13
C GLY A 15 8.46 0.50 2.80
N LYS A 16 9.07 -0.13 3.80
CA LYS A 16 10.16 -1.10 3.60
C LYS A 16 9.70 -2.34 2.81
N ASP A 17 8.54 -2.91 3.17
CA ASP A 17 8.00 -4.09 2.48
C ASP A 17 7.73 -3.81 1.00
N ILE A 18 7.22 -2.61 0.71
CA ILE A 18 6.98 -2.16 -0.67
C ILE A 18 8.30 -2.06 -1.44
N LEU A 19 9.32 -1.44 -0.85
CA LEU A 19 10.64 -1.30 -1.47
C LEU A 19 11.31 -2.66 -1.71
N GLU A 20 11.26 -3.56 -0.73
CA GLU A 20 11.78 -4.93 -0.88
C GLU A 20 11.01 -5.71 -1.94
N SER A 21 9.69 -5.56 -1.99
CA SER A 21 8.84 -6.29 -2.95
C SER A 21 8.97 -5.79 -4.39
N LEU A 22 9.20 -4.49 -4.57
CA LEU A 22 9.44 -3.88 -5.89
C LEU A 22 10.93 -3.90 -6.27
N ASN A 23 11.81 -4.23 -5.33
CA ASN A 23 13.26 -4.08 -5.46
C ASN A 23 13.68 -2.68 -5.97
N LEU A 24 12.94 -1.65 -5.54
CA LEU A 24 13.16 -0.25 -5.93
C LEU A 24 13.85 0.52 -4.82
N LYS A 25 14.61 1.56 -5.20
CA LYS A 25 15.17 2.51 -4.24
C LYS A 25 14.09 3.48 -3.76
N GLY A 26 14.09 3.72 -2.45
CA GLY A 26 13.17 4.66 -1.81
C GLY A 26 13.22 6.03 -2.47
N GLY A 27 12.05 6.61 -2.72
CA GLY A 27 11.90 7.92 -3.34
C GLY A 27 10.61 8.61 -2.93
N PRO A 28 10.41 9.86 -3.37
CA PRO A 28 9.22 10.66 -3.03
C PRO A 28 7.89 10.01 -3.46
N TRP A 29 7.94 9.11 -4.45
CA TRP A 29 6.81 8.31 -4.92
C TRP A 29 6.25 7.35 -3.86
N LEU A 30 7.06 6.86 -2.93
CA LEU A 30 6.62 5.90 -1.88
C LEU A 30 5.52 6.50 -0.99
N LYS A 31 5.59 7.81 -0.73
CA LYS A 31 4.56 8.52 0.04
C LYS A 31 3.21 8.54 -0.69
N ASN A 32 3.24 8.66 -2.01
CA ASN A 32 2.04 8.67 -2.85
C ASN A 32 1.45 7.26 -2.87
N VAL A 33 2.26 6.25 -3.16
CA VAL A 33 1.83 4.83 -3.17
C VAL A 33 1.21 4.42 -1.84
N LEU A 34 1.84 4.76 -0.70
CA LEU A 34 1.27 4.47 0.62
C LEU A 34 -0.11 5.12 0.83
N ARG A 35 -0.32 6.32 0.27
CA ARG A 35 -1.61 7.01 0.34
C ARG A 35 -2.65 6.35 -0.58
N GLU A 36 -2.23 5.87 -1.75
CA GLU A 36 -3.14 5.18 -2.66
C GLU A 36 -3.57 3.83 -2.11
N ILE A 37 -2.65 3.07 -1.51
CA ILE A 37 -2.97 1.85 -0.76
C ILE A 37 -3.99 2.14 0.35
N GLU A 38 -3.75 3.20 1.14
CA GLU A 38 -4.64 3.62 2.22
C GLU A 38 -6.05 3.89 1.68
N CYS A 39 -6.16 4.67 0.60
CA CYS A 39 -7.44 4.91 -0.07
C CYS A 39 -8.08 3.61 -0.60
N ALA A 40 -7.32 2.75 -1.27
CA ALA A 40 -7.83 1.51 -1.85
C ALA A 40 -8.38 0.56 -0.77
N ILE A 41 -7.71 0.46 0.39
CA ILE A 41 -8.20 -0.33 1.54
C ILE A 41 -9.48 0.29 2.13
N ILE A 42 -9.50 1.61 2.30
CA ILE A 42 -10.68 2.33 2.82
C ILE A 42 -11.89 2.18 1.89
N ASN A 43 -11.64 2.26 0.58
CA ASN A 43 -12.64 2.07 -0.47
C ASN A 43 -13.05 0.60 -0.66
N GLN A 44 -12.42 -0.33 0.07
CA GLN A 44 -12.60 -1.78 -0.08
C GLN A 44 -12.25 -2.31 -1.49
N GLU A 45 -11.39 -1.61 -2.23
CA GLU A 45 -10.87 -2.05 -3.53
C GLU A 45 -9.88 -3.20 -3.37
N ILE A 46 -9.09 -3.18 -2.29
CA ILE A 46 -8.18 -4.26 -1.91
C ILE A 46 -8.34 -4.62 -0.43
N PRO A 47 -8.18 -5.89 -0.06
CA PRO A 47 -8.16 -6.29 1.33
C PRO A 47 -6.89 -5.78 2.02
N ASN A 48 -6.97 -5.50 3.33
CA ASN A 48 -5.81 -5.17 4.15
C ASN A 48 -4.93 -6.41 4.42
N GLN A 49 -4.32 -6.93 3.36
CA GLN A 49 -3.43 -8.10 3.41
C GLN A 49 -2.13 -7.78 2.71
N LYS A 50 -1.02 -8.13 3.34
CA LYS A 50 0.33 -7.85 2.83
C LYS A 50 0.52 -8.28 1.38
N SER A 51 0.18 -9.54 1.06
CA SER A 51 0.36 -10.10 -0.29
C SER A 51 -0.47 -9.35 -1.35
N GLU A 52 -1.73 -9.07 -1.04
CA GLU A 52 -2.66 -8.40 -1.96
C GLU A 52 -2.25 -6.96 -2.20
N ILE A 53 -1.89 -6.23 -1.14
CA ILE A 53 -1.39 -4.86 -1.25
C ILE A 53 -0.11 -4.84 -2.09
N ILE A 54 0.85 -5.74 -1.84
CA ILE A 54 2.08 -5.80 -2.63
C ILE A 54 1.79 -6.10 -4.11
N ASN A 55 0.87 -7.03 -4.40
CA ASN A 55 0.47 -7.35 -5.76
C ASN A 55 -0.21 -6.17 -6.46
N TRP A 56 -1.09 -5.48 -5.74
CA TRP A 56 -1.75 -4.27 -6.22
C TRP A 56 -0.72 -3.18 -6.55
N VAL A 57 0.21 -2.91 -5.63
CA VAL A 57 1.28 -1.93 -5.84
C VAL A 57 2.15 -2.27 -7.05
N ARG A 58 2.50 -3.55 -7.24
CA ARG A 58 3.26 -4.01 -8.42
C ARG A 58 2.53 -3.75 -9.75
N THR A 59 1.20 -3.76 -9.73
CA THR A 59 0.36 -3.55 -10.91
C THR A 59 0.06 -2.06 -11.13
N HIS A 60 -0.04 -1.28 -10.05
CA HIS A 60 -0.42 0.13 -10.07
C HIS A 60 0.78 1.07 -10.22
N VAL A 61 1.95 0.70 -9.70
CA VAL A 61 3.20 1.43 -9.90
C VAL A 61 3.77 0.99 -11.24
N GLU A 62 3.30 1.62 -12.32
CA GLU A 62 4.02 1.62 -13.59
C GLU A 62 5.31 2.44 -13.40
N ILE A 63 6.45 1.76 -13.49
CA ILE A 63 7.80 2.32 -13.29
C ILE A 63 8.37 2.79 -14.64
#